data_AF-A0A968LHD0-F1
#
_entry.id   AF-A0A968LHD0-F1
#
_cell.length_a   1.000
_cell.length_b   1.000
_cell.length_c   1.000
_cell.angle_alpha   90.00
_cell.angle_beta   90.00
_cell.angle_gamma   90.00
#
_symmetry.space_group_name_H-M   'P 1'
#
loop_
_entity.id
_entity.type
_entity.pdbx_description
1 polymer ?
#
loop_
_entity_poly.entity_id
_entity_poly.type
_entity_poly.pdbx_seq_one_letter_code
_entity_poly.pdbx_strand_id
1 'polypeptide(L)' 'MLDPQSCYAALGARDPRFDGVFFVGVTTTGVYCRPICPARTPRADRCQFFTSAALAEKHGFRACLRCRPEL' A
#
# COMPACT_ATOMS: atom_id res chain seq x y z
N MET A 1 7.87 -2.38 -16.85
CA MET A 1 7.76 -1.11 -16.08
C MET A 1 6.45 -1.18 -15.31
N LEU A 2 6.46 -1.05 -13.98
CA LEU A 2 5.22 -0.94 -13.21
C LEU A 2 4.77 0.52 -13.22
N ASP A 3 3.61 0.77 -13.83
CA ASP A 3 3.08 2.11 -13.98
C ASP A 3 2.42 2.55 -12.65
N PRO A 4 2.84 3.69 -12.05
CA PRO A 4 2.27 4.15 -10.79
C PRO A 4 0.78 4.47 -10.90
N GLN A 5 0.29 4.85 -12.08
CA GLN A 5 -1.14 5.02 -12.34
C GLN A 5 -1.90 3.69 -12.27
N SER A 6 -1.36 2.61 -12.86
CA SER A 6 -1.98 1.28 -12.77
C SER A 6 -1.97 0.74 -11.34
N CYS A 7 -0.90 0.99 -10.57
CA CYS A 7 -0.85 0.58 -9.16
C CYS A 7 -1.89 1.35 -8.32
N TYR A 8 -2.08 2.64 -8.61
CA TYR A 8 -3.10 3.46 -7.96
C TYR A 8 -4.52 3.06 -8.37
N ALA A 9 -4.74 2.72 -9.64
CA ALA A 9 -6.03 2.22 -10.13
C ALA A 9 -6.36 0.85 -9.51
N ALA A 10 -5.40 -0.07 -9.42
CA ALA A 10 -5.55 -1.36 -8.75
C ALA A 10 -5.82 -1.21 -7.24
N LEU A 11 -5.16 -0.23 -6.59
CA LEU A 11 -5.45 0.16 -5.21
C LEU A 11 -6.86 0.72 -5.04
N GLY A 12 -7.35 1.51 -6.00
CA GLY A 12 -8.73 2.01 -6.03
C GLY A 12 -9.76 0.91 -6.29
N ALA A 13 -9.43 -0.04 -7.17
CA ALA A 13 -10.25 -1.21 -7.49
C ALA A 13 -10.24 -2.27 -6.38
N ARG A 14 -9.27 -2.20 -5.45
CA ARG A 14 -9.07 -3.16 -4.34
C ARG A 14 -8.93 -4.59 -4.84
N ASP A 15 -8.21 -4.75 -5.94
CA ASP A 15 -8.12 -6.03 -6.62
C ASP A 15 -7.19 -6.99 -5.83
N PRO A 16 -7.72 -8.12 -5.33
CA PRO A 16 -6.94 -9.06 -4.50
C PRO A 16 -5.86 -9.80 -5.28
N ARG A 17 -5.85 -9.74 -6.61
CA ARG A 17 -4.78 -10.33 -7.44
C ARG A 17 -3.44 -9.64 -7.23
N PHE A 18 -3.47 -8.39 -6.75
CA PHE A 18 -2.28 -7.64 -6.41
C PHE A 18 -1.91 -7.73 -4.92
N ASP A 19 -2.62 -8.54 -4.13
CA ASP A 19 -2.24 -8.79 -2.74
C ASP A 19 -0.85 -9.44 -2.69
N GLY A 20 0.10 -8.76 -2.04
CA GLY A 20 1.50 -9.19 -1.96
C GLY A 20 2.36 -8.86 -3.20
N VAL A 21 1.78 -8.34 -4.28
CA VAL A 21 2.52 -7.89 -5.48
C VAL A 21 3.16 -6.52 -5.24
N PHE A 22 2.43 -5.63 -4.56
CA PHE A 22 2.93 -4.33 -4.15
C PHE A 22 2.25 -3.88 -2.86
N PHE A 23 2.90 -2.93 -2.18
CA PHE A 23 2.46 -2.32 -0.94
C PHE A 23 2.37 -0.82 -1.15
N VAL A 24 1.38 -0.18 -0.54
CA VAL A 24 1.24 1.29 -0.59
C VAL A 24 1.61 1.88 0.76
N GLY A 25 2.71 2.62 0.82
CA GLY A 25 3.09 3.46 1.95
C GLY A 25 2.41 4.82 1.86
N VAL A 26 1.69 5.19 2.91
CA VAL A 26 1.11 6.52 3.05
C VAL A 26 2.08 7.38 3.83
N THR A 27 2.72 8.35 3.16
CA THR A 27 3.70 9.26 3.80
C THR A 27 3.07 10.11 4.90
N THR A 28 1.75 10.34 4.81
CA THR A 28 1.00 11.16 5.76
C THR A 28 0.87 10.51 7.13
N THR A 29 0.74 9.18 7.16
CA THR A 29 0.55 8.40 8.40
C THR A 29 1.77 7.53 8.73
N GLY A 30 2.74 7.41 7.82
CA GLY A 30 3.91 6.56 8.00
C GLY A 30 3.55 5.07 8.09
N VAL A 31 2.41 4.68 7.52
CA VAL A 31 1.98 3.26 7.48
C VAL A 31 1.93 2.77 6.06
N TYR A 32 2.27 1.49 5.86
CA TYR A 32 2.05 0.79 4.60
C TYR A 32 0.87 -0.17 4.71
N CYS A 33 0.06 -0.20 3.65
CA CYS A 33 -1.12 -1.02 3.51
C CYS A 33 -0.97 -1.97 2.31
N ARG A 34 -1.77 -3.03 2.30
CA ARG A 34 -1.99 -3.85 1.10
C ARG A 34 -3.00 -3.16 0.17
N PRO A 35 -2.97 -3.44 -1.15
CA PRO A 35 -3.92 -2.86 -2.09
C PRO A 35 -5.38 -3.22 -1.82
N ILE A 36 -5.63 -4.30 -1.06
CA ILE A 36 -6.97 -4.73 -0.63
C ILE A 36 -7.53 -3.96 0.57
N CYS A 37 -6.77 -3.03 1.16
CA CYS A 37 -7.20 -2.37 2.39
C CYS A 37 -8.51 -1.60 2.18
N PRO A 38 -9.52 -1.75 3.04
CA PRO A 38 -10.75 -0.97 2.95
C PRO A 38 -10.56 0.50 3.36
N ALA A 39 -9.35 0.87 3.82
CA ALA A 39 -9.03 2.26 4.15
C ALA A 39 -9.26 3.19 2.95
N ARG A 40 -9.60 4.44 3.24
CA ARG A 40 -9.74 5.47 2.19
C ARG A 40 -8.38 5.69 1.55
N THR A 41 -8.27 5.46 0.24
CA THR A 41 -7.06 5.70 -0.53
C THR A 41 -6.71 7.20 -0.42
N PRO A 42 -5.54 7.54 0.16
CA PRO A 42 -5.09 8.92 0.20
C PRO A 42 -4.70 9.37 -1.21
N ARG A 43 -4.49 10.68 -1.39
CA ARG A 43 -4.06 11.23 -2.68
C ARG A 43 -2.80 10.53 -3.17
N ALA A 44 -2.76 10.22 -4.47
CA ALA A 44 -1.61 9.58 -5.13
C ALA A 44 -0.27 10.26 -4.82
N ASP A 45 -0.28 11.59 -4.67
CA ASP A 45 0.87 12.42 -4.28
C ASP A 45 1.53 11.99 -2.94
N ARG A 46 0.75 11.42 -2.02
CA ARG A 46 1.19 10.95 -0.70
C ARG A 46 1.25 9.43 -0.60
N CYS A 47 1.06 8.73 -1.72
CA CYS A 47 1.13 7.29 -1.83
C CYS A 47 2.46 6.91 -2.47
N GLN A 48 3.34 6.26 -1.69
CA GLN A 48 4.49 5.56 -2.23
C GLN A 48 4.13 4.10 -2.49
N PHE A 49 4.53 3.59 -3.65
CA PHE A 49 4.37 2.18 -3.97
C PHE A 49 5.70 1.46 -3.74
N PHE A 50 5.63 0.34 -3.05
CA PHE A 50 6.77 -0.52 -2.73
C PHE A 50 6.50 -1.91 -3.29
N THR A 51 7.53 -2.58 -3.79
CA THR A 51 7.42 -3.95 -4.31
C THR A 51 7.34 -5.00 -3.20
N SER A 52 7.70 -4.65 -1.96
CA SER A 52 7.70 -5.59 -0.83
C SER A 52 7.55 -4.89 0.51
N ALA A 53 6.96 -5.58 1.48
CA ALA A 53 6.79 -5.11 2.85
C ALA A 53 8.14 -4.76 3.50
N ALA A 54 9.16 -5.60 3.27
CA ALA A 54 10.51 -5.36 3.77
C ALA A 54 11.11 -4.03 3.27
N LEU A 55 10.76 -3.58 2.05
CA LEU A 55 11.21 -2.30 1.53
C LEU A 55 10.50 -1.15 2.25
N ALA A 56 9.20 -1.29 2.48
CA ALA A 56 8.42 -0.31 3.23
C ALA A 56 8.93 -0.18 4.68
N GLU A 57 9.23 -1.30 5.34
CA GLU A 57 9.81 -1.32 6.70
C GLU A 57 11.20 -0.67 6.72
N LYS A 58 12.04 -0.93 5.72
CA LYS A 58 13.35 -0.25 5.56
C LYS A 58 13.23 1.27 5.39
N HIS A 59 12.15 1.73 4.78
CA HIS A 59 11.85 3.15 4.66
C HIS A 59 11.22 3.76 5.93
N GLY A 60 11.00 2.98 6.99
CA GLY A 60 10.42 3.44 8.25
C GLY A 60 8.89 3.45 8.26
N PHE A 61 8.24 2.82 7.28
CA PHE A 61 6.79 2.65 7.29
C PHE A 61 6.38 1.47 8.17
N ARG A 62 5.32 1.63 8.96
CA ARG A 62 4.76 0.58 9.82
C ARG A 62 3.63 -0.19 9.13
N ALA A 63 3.47 -1.47 9.42
CA ALA A 63 2.37 -2.25 8.88
C ALA A 63 1.01 -1.68 9.34
N CYS A 64 0.04 -1.57 8.42
CA CYS A 64 -1.30 -1.16 8.80
C CYS A 64 -2.01 -2.26 9.62
N LEU A 65 -2.44 -1.90 10.83
CA LEU A 65 -3.22 -2.77 11.72
C LEU A 65 -4.54 -3.27 11.09
N ARG A 66 -5.11 -2.54 10.12
CA ARG A 66 -6.30 -3.00 9.38
C ARG A 66 -6.01 -4.08 8.34
N CYS A 67 -4.79 -4.12 7.80
CA CYS A 67 -4.37 -5.17 6.86
C CYS A 67 -3.84 -6.42 7.57
N ARG A 68 -3.60 -6.33 8.88
CA ARG A 68 -3.20 -7.46 9.74
C ARG A 68 -4.13 -7.52 10.96
N PRO A 69 -5.34 -8.06 10.81
CA PRO A 69 -6.33 -8.15 11.89
C PRO A 69 -5.98 -9.21 12.97
N GLU A 70 -4.71 -9.59 13.10
CA GLU A 70 -4.22 -10.72 13.92
C GLU A 70 -3.26 -10.30 15.05
N LEU A 71 -3.29 -9.02 15.44
CA LEU A 71 -2.63 -8.48 16.64
C LEU A 71 -3.66 -8.15 17.73
#